data_AF-A0A9P1EH03-F1
#
_entry.id   AF-A0A9P1EH03-F1
#
_cell.length_a   1.000
_cell.length_b   1.000
_cell.length_c   1.000
_cell.angle_alpha   90.00
_cell.angle_beta   90.00
_cell.angle_gamma   90.00
#
_symmetry.space_group_name_H-M   'P 1'
#
loop_
_entity.id
_entity.type
_entity.pdbx_description
1 polymer ?
#
loop_
_entity_poly.entity_id
_entity_poly.type
_entity_poly.pdbx_seq_one_letter_code
_entity_poly.pdbx_strand_id
1 'polypeptide(L)'
;MANPQNFHSDLTITNVKTLIPITLDADHGLYHSWAALFKVLVQVHDLHHHIIPPKDETEKAAYEATKAADPALWKRLDAIVLQWIYGNDTTDLLHAIIIKDDTACAAWTRLESLF
;
A
#
# COMPACT_ATOMS: atom_id res chain seq x y z
N MET A 1 -12.49 32.24 10.45
CA MET A 1 -11.17 31.59 10.57
C MET A 1 -11.20 30.38 9.66
N ALA A 2 -10.47 30.41 8.54
CA ALA A 2 -10.46 29.30 7.58
C ALA A 2 -9.69 28.13 8.21
N ASN A 3 -10.35 26.98 8.35
CA ASN A 3 -9.68 25.74 8.69
C ASN A 3 -8.74 25.42 7.53
N PRO A 4 -7.41 25.33 7.71
CA PRO A 4 -6.54 24.93 6.61
C PRO A 4 -6.99 23.55 6.18
N GLN A 5 -7.48 23.43 4.94
CA GLN A 5 -7.62 22.14 4.29
C GLN A 5 -6.24 21.49 4.37
N ASN A 6 -6.10 20.48 5.24
CA ASN A 6 -4.93 19.61 5.25
C ASN A 6 -4.93 18.92 3.90
N PHE A 7 -4.27 19.54 2.93
CA PHE A 7 -3.94 18.92 1.67
C PHE A 7 -2.96 17.80 2.02
N HIS A 8 -3.50 16.59 2.12
CA HIS A 8 -2.68 15.38 2.25
C HIS A 8 -1.94 15.21 0.93
N SER A 9 -0.67 15.60 0.91
CA SER A 9 0.24 15.48 -0.23
C SER A 9 0.29 14.04 -0.80
N ASP A 10 -0.08 13.05 0.02
CA ASP A 10 -0.19 11.63 -0.33
C ASP A 10 -1.27 11.36 -1.38
N LEU A 11 -2.25 12.26 -1.53
CA LEU A 11 -3.32 12.17 -2.53
C LEU A 11 -2.88 12.65 -3.92
N THR A 12 -1.69 13.24 -4.05
CA THR A 12 -1.18 13.79 -5.31
C THR A 12 -0.39 12.76 -6.15
N ILE A 13 -0.10 11.59 -5.60
CA ILE A 13 0.69 10.55 -6.30
C ILE A 13 -0.26 9.60 -7.02
N THR A 14 -0.61 9.99 -8.24
CA THR A 14 -1.42 9.17 -9.15
C THR A 14 -0.60 8.20 -10.00
N ASN A 15 0.72 8.27 -10.00
CA ASN A 15 1.55 7.47 -10.91
C ASN A 15 2.76 6.82 -10.22
N VAL A 16 2.54 5.74 -9.48
CA VAL A 16 3.64 5.00 -8.83
C VAL A 16 4.64 4.39 -9.80
N LYS A 17 4.28 4.20 -11.07
CA LYS A 17 5.21 3.73 -12.10
C LYS A 17 6.41 4.66 -12.28
N THR A 18 6.29 5.96 -11.93
CA THR A 18 7.43 6.88 -11.95
C THR A 18 8.35 6.74 -10.73
N LEU A 19 7.86 6.11 -9.65
CA LEU A 19 8.56 5.97 -8.37
C LEU A 19 9.20 4.58 -8.21
N ILE A 20 8.61 3.55 -8.83
CA ILE A 20 9.17 2.19 -8.87
C ILE A 20 9.35 1.81 -10.34
N PRO A 21 10.54 2.01 -10.94
CA PRO A 21 10.81 1.69 -12.35
C PRO A 21 11.05 0.18 -12.57
N ILE A 22 10.46 -0.67 -11.74
CA ILE A 22 10.55 -2.12 -11.81
C ILE A 22 9.12 -2.63 -11.89
N THR A 23 8.80 -3.32 -12.99
CA THR A 23 7.55 -4.08 -13.11
C THR A 23 7.80 -5.47 -12.55
N LEU A 24 6.97 -5.91 -11.61
CA LEU A 24 7.08 -7.25 -11.04
C LEU A 24 6.42 -8.26 -11.98
N ASP A 25 7.18 -9.29 -12.35
CA ASP A 25 6.73 -10.41 -13.18
C ASP A 25 6.76 -11.74 -12.39
N ALA A 26 6.30 -12.80 -13.04
CA ALA A 26 6.21 -14.12 -12.42
C ALA A 26 7.56 -14.85 -12.32
N ASP A 27 8.68 -14.27 -12.79
CA ASP A 27 9.97 -14.96 -12.93
C ASP A 27 10.87 -14.82 -11.67
N HIS A 28 10.29 -14.39 -10.54
CA HIS A 28 10.87 -14.31 -9.18
C HIS A 28 12.10 -13.42 -8.99
N GLY A 29 12.86 -13.12 -10.05
CA GLY A 29 14.21 -12.55 -9.97
C GLY A 29 14.28 -11.12 -9.41
N LEU A 30 13.18 -10.36 -9.48
CA LEU A 30 13.14 -8.96 -9.04
C LEU A 30 12.25 -8.73 -7.82
N TYR A 31 11.60 -9.78 -7.29
CA TYR A 31 10.65 -9.64 -6.18
C TYR A 31 11.27 -8.97 -4.95
N HIS A 32 12.44 -9.44 -4.49
CA HIS A 32 13.08 -8.85 -3.31
C HIS A 32 13.41 -7.36 -3.49
N SER A 33 13.97 -6.97 -4.65
CA SER A 33 14.29 -5.57 -4.96
C SER A 33 13.04 -4.71 -5.07
N TRP A 34 12.01 -5.23 -5.76
CA TRP A 34 10.73 -4.55 -5.90
C TRP A 34 10.04 -4.36 -4.55
N ALA A 35 9.98 -5.41 -3.73
CA ALA A 35 9.34 -5.38 -2.41
C ALA A 35 10.04 -4.39 -1.47
N ALA A 36 11.38 -4.31 -1.52
CA ALA A 36 12.15 -3.34 -0.77
C ALA A 36 11.82 -1.90 -1.20
N LEU A 37 11.78 -1.62 -2.51
CA LEU A 37 11.40 -0.30 -3.04
C LEU A 37 9.96 0.07 -2.68
N PHE A 38 9.02 -0.88 -2.78
CA PHE A 38 7.63 -0.67 -2.42
C PHE A 38 7.47 -0.33 -0.94
N LYS A 39 8.18 -1.04 -0.04
CA LYS A 39 8.18 -0.76 1.41
C LYS A 39 8.72 0.65 1.71
N VAL A 40 9.79 1.07 1.03
CA VAL A 40 10.33 2.44 1.15
C VAL A 40 9.32 3.48 0.68
N LEU A 41 8.67 3.25 -0.46
CA LEU A 41 7.64 4.15 -0.99
C LEU A 41 6.52 4.36 0.03
N VAL A 42 5.89 3.28 0.52
CA VAL A 42 4.78 3.43 1.48
C VAL A 42 5.25 4.05 2.80
N GLN A 43 6.50 3.85 3.21
CA GLN A 43 7.05 4.47 4.41
C GLN A 43 7.26 5.98 4.26
N VAL A 44 7.70 6.46 3.09
CA VAL A 44 7.81 7.90 2.80
C VAL A 44 6.46 8.60 2.87
N HIS A 45 5.36 7.87 2.62
CA HIS A 45 3.99 8.37 2.69
C HIS A 45 3.26 8.08 4.00
N ASP A 46 3.95 7.52 5.00
CA ASP A 46 3.33 7.11 6.28
C ASP A 46 2.18 6.08 6.11
N LEU A 47 2.26 5.26 5.04
CA LEU A 47 1.27 4.23 4.69
C LEU A 47 1.75 2.80 4.97
N HIS A 48 2.88 2.63 5.64
CA HIS A 48 3.45 1.31 5.92
C HIS A 48 2.46 0.37 6.61
N HIS A 49 1.66 0.88 7.54
CA HIS A 49 0.68 0.09 8.29
C HIS A 49 -0.51 -0.40 7.45
N HIS A 50 -0.70 0.11 6.23
CA HIS A 50 -1.69 -0.42 5.28
C HIS A 50 -1.26 -1.76 4.67
N ILE A 51 0.04 -2.04 4.57
CA ILE A 51 0.53 -3.33 4.07
C ILE A 51 0.91 -4.29 5.21
N ILE A 52 1.53 -3.78 6.27
CA ILE A 52 2.03 -4.57 7.39
C ILE A 52 1.48 -3.96 8.69
N PRO A 53 0.43 -4.57 9.27
CA PRO A 53 -0.10 -4.13 10.55
C PRO A 53 0.96 -4.24 11.65
N PRO A 54 1.01 -3.29 12.60
CA PRO A 54 1.93 -3.36 13.72
C PRO A 54 1.64 -4.59 14.59
N LYS A 55 2.72 -5.21 15.10
CA LYS A 55 2.64 -6.41 15.96
C LYS A 55 2.71 -6.08 17.45
N ASP A 56 3.36 -4.98 17.81
CA ASP A 56 3.44 -4.51 19.18
C ASP A 56 2.06 -4.04 19.67
N GLU A 57 1.69 -4.39 20.90
CA GLU A 57 0.37 -4.07 21.45
C GLU A 57 0.14 -2.55 21.57
N THR A 58 1.19 -1.79 21.87
CA THR A 58 1.13 -0.33 22.02
C THR A 58 0.95 0.33 20.65
N GLU A 59 1.73 -0.10 19.66
CA GLU A 59 1.63 0.41 18.29
C GLU A 59 0.30 0.02 17.64
N LYS A 60 -0.19 -1.19 17.91
CA LYS A 60 -1.50 -1.64 17.42
C LYS A 60 -2.64 -0.81 18.01
N ALA A 61 -2.60 -0.48 19.29
CA ALA A 61 -3.59 0.40 19.90
C ALA A 61 -3.58 1.80 19.27
N ALA A 62 -2.39 2.36 19.01
CA ALA A 62 -2.25 3.66 18.33
C ALA A 62 -2.79 3.61 16.90
N TYR A 63 -2.45 2.57 16.14
CA TYR A 63 -2.95 2.34 14.78
C TYR A 63 -4.48 2.25 14.71
N GLU A 64 -5.11 1.43 15.56
CA GLU A 64 -6.57 1.30 15.59
C GLU A 64 -7.24 2.62 16.00
N ALA A 65 -6.63 3.41 16.89
CA ALA A 65 -7.12 4.74 17.25
C ALA A 65 -7.08 5.71 16.05
N THR A 66 -5.98 5.72 15.28
CA THR A 66 -5.85 6.54 14.06
C THR A 66 -6.90 6.16 13.01
N LYS A 67 -7.09 4.85 12.78
CA LYS A 67 -8.13 4.34 11.87
C LYS A 67 -9.54 4.71 12.31
N ALA A 68 -9.82 4.69 13.62
CA ALA A 68 -11.10 5.06 14.18
C ALA A 68 -11.37 6.58 14.13
N ALA A 69 -10.31 7.40 14.14
CA ALA A 69 -10.43 8.86 14.08
C ALA A 69 -10.96 9.35 12.72
N ASP A 70 -10.52 8.75 11.61
CA ASP A 70 -11.04 9.03 10.27
C ASP A 70 -11.13 7.76 9.39
N PRO A 71 -12.22 6.99 9.49
CA PRO A 71 -12.41 5.77 8.71
C PRO A 71 -12.51 6.03 7.20
N ALA A 72 -12.93 7.22 6.78
CA ALA A 72 -13.10 7.55 5.37
C ALA A 72 -11.73 7.82 4.71
N LEU A 73 -10.88 8.60 5.38
CA LEU A 73 -9.49 8.80 4.97
C LEU A 73 -8.74 7.46 4.97
N TRP A 74 -8.89 6.65 6.02
CA TRP A 74 -8.26 5.33 6.11
C TRP A 74 -8.58 4.45 4.88
N LYS A 75 -9.87 4.33 4.54
CA LYS A 75 -10.30 3.54 3.37
C LYS A 75 -9.74 4.10 2.06
N ARG A 76 -9.63 5.42 1.94
CA ARG A 76 -9.08 6.06 0.74
C ARG A 76 -7.58 5.78 0.60
N LEU A 77 -6.82 5.88 1.69
CA LEU A 77 -5.40 5.55 1.72
C LEU A 77 -5.16 4.06 1.43
N ASP A 78 -6.00 3.18 1.99
CA ASP A 78 -5.93 1.74 1.71
C ASP A 78 -6.14 1.44 0.22
N ALA A 79 -7.13 2.08 -0.41
CA ALA A 79 -7.40 1.95 -1.84
C ALA A 79 -6.25 2.51 -2.70
N ILE A 80 -5.56 3.57 -2.26
CA ILE A 80 -4.37 4.11 -2.94
C ILE A 80 -3.25 3.08 -2.92
N VAL A 81 -2.93 2.50 -1.76
CA VAL A 81 -1.88 1.48 -1.65
C VAL A 81 -2.25 0.23 -2.46
N LEU A 82 -3.52 -0.18 -2.43
CA LEU A 82 -4.01 -1.30 -3.23
C LEU A 82 -3.88 -1.04 -4.73
N GLN A 83 -4.21 0.17 -5.19
CA GLN A 83 -3.99 0.60 -6.57
C GLN A 83 -2.51 0.55 -6.94
N TRP A 84 -1.61 0.89 -6.02
CA TRP A 84 -0.18 0.83 -6.26
C TRP A 84 0.34 -0.60 -6.40
N ILE A 85 -0.13 -1.55 -5.59
CA ILE A 85 0.21 -2.96 -5.73
C ILE A 85 -0.20 -3.43 -7.14
N TYR A 86 -1.48 -3.29 -7.48
CA TYR A 86 -2.01 -3.71 -8.78
C TYR A 86 -1.40 -2.99 -9.98
N GLY A 87 -0.97 -1.74 -9.80
CA GLY A 87 -0.42 -0.92 -10.88
C GLY A 87 1.03 -1.25 -11.26
N ASN A 88 1.77 -1.99 -10.41
CA ASN A 88 3.18 -2.31 -10.62
C ASN A 88 3.44 -3.77 -11.01
N ASP A 89 2.38 -4.56 -11.13
CA ASP A 89 2.43 -5.98 -11.48
C ASP A 89 2.16 -6.19 -12.98
N THR A 90 2.70 -7.26 -13.56
CA THR A 90 2.25 -7.74 -14.87
C THR A 90 0.79 -8.20 -14.81
N THR A 91 0.13 -8.27 -15.96
CA THR A 91 -1.28 -8.73 -16.04
C THR A 91 -1.46 -10.13 -15.43
N ASP A 92 -0.50 -11.03 -15.61
CA ASP A 92 -0.58 -12.39 -15.08
C ASP A 92 -0.51 -12.41 -13.55
N LEU A 93 0.39 -11.62 -12.98
CA LEU A 93 0.52 -11.48 -11.53
C LEU A 93 -0.68 -10.76 -10.91
N LEU A 94 -1.18 -9.72 -11.57
CA LEU A 94 -2.41 -9.04 -11.19
C LEU A 94 -3.59 -10.03 -11.09
N HIS A 95 -3.78 -10.88 -12.10
CA HIS A 95 -4.84 -11.89 -12.08
C HIS A 95 -4.68 -12.90 -10.93
N ALA A 96 -3.46 -13.17 -10.47
CA ALA A 96 -3.20 -14.08 -9.36
C ALA A 96 -3.56 -13.48 -8.00
N ILE A 97 -3.45 -12.16 -7.81
CA ILE A 97 -3.62 -11.52 -6.50
C ILE A 97 -4.89 -10.69 -6.34
N ILE A 98 -5.52 -10.26 -7.45
CA ILE A 98 -6.66 -9.33 -7.42
C ILE A 98 -7.92 -9.98 -6.85
N ILE A 99 -8.51 -9.34 -5.84
CA ILE A 99 -9.78 -9.74 -5.24
C ILE A 99 -10.72 -8.52 -5.19
N LYS A 100 -12.02 -8.78 -5.34
CA LYS A 100 -13.06 -7.75 -5.23
C LYS A 100 -13.20 -7.29 -3.77
N ASP A 101 -13.32 -5.97 -3.57
CA ASP A 101 -13.53 -5.35 -2.25
C ASP A 101 -12.43 -5.68 -1.23
N ASP A 102 -11.20 -5.77 -1.72
CA ASP A 102 -10.02 -6.23 -1.01
C ASP A 102 -9.28 -5.10 -0.25
N THR A 103 -8.26 -5.47 0.52
CA THR A 103 -7.41 -4.53 1.27
C THR A 103 -5.95 -4.62 0.84
N ALA A 104 -5.21 -3.51 1.00
CA ALA A 104 -3.79 -3.46 0.68
C ALA A 104 -2.96 -4.54 1.40
N CYS A 105 -3.23 -4.76 2.70
CA CYS A 105 -2.56 -5.79 3.50
C CYS A 105 -2.82 -7.20 2.97
N ALA A 106 -4.05 -7.51 2.58
CA ALA A 106 -4.41 -8.82 2.07
C ALA A 106 -3.79 -9.07 0.68
N ALA A 107 -3.80 -8.07 -0.20
CA ALA A 107 -3.13 -8.15 -1.50
C ALA A 107 -1.62 -8.33 -1.35
N TRP A 108 -0.99 -7.55 -0.46
CA TRP A 108 0.42 -7.68 -0.10
C TRP A 108 0.73 -9.10 0.40
N THR A 109 -0.05 -9.63 1.33
CA THR A 109 0.13 -10.99 1.87
C THR A 109 0.06 -12.06 0.78
N ARG A 110 -0.88 -11.94 -0.17
CA ARG A 110 -0.95 -12.85 -1.32
C ARG A 110 0.28 -12.73 -2.20
N LEU A 111 0.72 -11.50 -2.47
CA LEU A 111 1.94 -11.27 -3.24
C LEU A 111 3.14 -11.94 -2.57
N GLU A 112 3.33 -11.76 -1.25
CA GLU A 112 4.41 -12.43 -0.51
C GLU A 112 4.30 -13.95 -0.51
N SER A 113 3.13 -14.53 -0.76
CA SER A 113 2.95 -16.00 -0.84
C SER A 113 3.29 -16.60 -2.20
N LEU A 114 3.43 -15.78 -3.25
CA LEU A 114 3.78 -16.21 -4.60
C LEU A 114 5.30 -16.31 -4.83
N PHE A 115 6.10 -15.75 -3.92
CA PHE A 115 7.56 -15.63 -4.01
C PHE A 115 8.25 -16.13 -2.74
#